data_AF-A0A3D6DYF1-F1
#
_entry.id   AF-A0A3D6DYF1-F1
#
_cell.length_a   1.000
_cell.length_b   1.000
_cell.length_c   1.000
_cell.angle_alpha   90.00
_cell.angle_beta   90.00
_cell.angle_gamma   90.00
#
_symmetry.space_group_name_H-M   'P 1'
#
loop_
_entity.id
_entity.type
_entity.pdbx_description
1 polymer ?
#
loop_
_entity_poly.entity_id
_entity_poly.type
_entity_poly.pdbx_seq_one_letter_code
_entity_poly.pdbx_strand_id
1 'polypeptide(L)'
;MSSQNEEHGESRASARIAGVKERGELKTSRIPIKIVPQAPQRKPDWIRVKAGNAAGRFGEIKKMLREQKLHTVCEEAACPNIGECFGRGTATFMILGDICT
;
A
#
# COMPACT_ATOMS: atom_id res chain seq x y z
N MET A 1 -34.36 -30.56 -27.10
CA MET A 1 -34.70 -29.91 -25.82
C MET A 1 -33.44 -29.30 -25.27
N SER A 2 -33.33 -28.00 -25.55
CA SER A 2 -32.53 -26.94 -24.95
C SER A 2 -31.33 -27.34 -24.11
N SER A 3 -30.16 -27.27 -24.74
CA SER A 3 -28.88 -26.98 -24.11
C SER A 3 -29.01 -25.74 -23.22
N GLN A 4 -28.90 -25.91 -21.91
CA GLN A 4 -28.77 -24.78 -20.98
C GLN A 4 -27.29 -24.43 -20.87
N ASN A 5 -26.90 -23.36 -21.56
CA ASN A 5 -25.63 -22.69 -21.37
C ASN A 5 -25.62 -22.06 -19.97
N GLU A 6 -24.73 -22.51 -19.09
CA GLU A 6 -24.40 -21.79 -17.86
C GLU A 6 -23.62 -20.53 -18.23
N GLU A 7 -24.27 -19.38 -18.12
CA GLU A 7 -23.64 -18.07 -18.28
C GLU A 7 -22.59 -17.88 -17.17
N HIS A 8 -21.32 -18.08 -17.52
CA HIS A 8 -20.21 -17.61 -16.71
C HIS A 8 -20.23 -16.07 -16.68
N GLY A 9 -20.86 -15.53 -15.64
CA GLY A 9 -20.95 -14.10 -15.37
C GLY A 9 -19.57 -13.44 -15.35
N GLU A 10 -19.24 -12.79 -16.45
CA GLU A 10 -18.06 -11.98 -16.63
C GLU A 10 -18.23 -10.72 -15.77
N SER A 11 -17.68 -10.75 -14.55
CA SER A 11 -17.65 -9.58 -13.67
C SER A 11 -16.79 -8.52 -14.34
N ARG A 12 -17.46 -7.56 -14.99
CA ARG A 12 -16.83 -6.45 -15.69
C ARG A 12 -16.16 -5.56 -14.66
N ALA A 13 -14.86 -5.77 -14.45
CA ALA A 13 -14.10 -5.03 -13.45
C ALA A 13 -14.19 -3.53 -13.75
N SER A 14 -14.58 -2.72 -12.75
CA SER A 14 -14.80 -1.27 -12.91
C SER A 14 -13.56 -0.60 -13.48
N ALA A 15 -13.69 0.35 -14.42
CA ALA A 15 -12.53 1.04 -14.98
C ALA A 15 -11.76 1.83 -13.90
N ARG A 16 -10.43 1.93 -14.00
CA ARG A 16 -9.65 2.80 -13.09
C ARG A 16 -9.96 4.26 -13.39
N ILE A 17 -10.19 5.06 -12.34
CA ILE A 17 -10.41 6.50 -12.46
C ILE A 17 -9.07 7.21 -12.24
N ALA A 18 -8.65 8.02 -13.20
CA ALA A 18 -7.40 8.78 -13.10
C ALA A 18 -7.42 9.71 -11.87
N GLY A 19 -6.31 9.75 -11.13
CA GLY A 19 -6.20 10.56 -9.92
C GLY A 19 -6.85 9.96 -8.66
N VAL A 20 -7.48 8.78 -8.75
CA VAL A 20 -8.10 8.11 -7.60
C VAL A 20 -7.20 6.98 -7.09
N LYS A 21 -6.84 7.04 -5.81
CA LYS A 21 -6.02 6.02 -5.14
C LYS A 21 -6.86 4.81 -4.75
N GLU A 22 -6.57 3.67 -5.36
CA GLU A 22 -7.20 2.39 -5.01
C GLU A 22 -6.38 1.60 -3.98
N ARG A 23 -7.06 0.94 -3.03
CA ARG A 23 -6.44 0.08 -2.01
C ARG A 23 -7.22 -1.22 -1.85
N GLY A 24 -6.55 -2.28 -1.39
CA GLY A 24 -7.18 -3.56 -1.07
C GLY A 24 -7.97 -4.13 -2.25
N GLU A 25 -9.22 -4.52 -1.99
CA GLU A 25 -10.14 -5.14 -2.95
C GLU A 25 -10.31 -4.32 -4.24
N LEU A 26 -10.42 -2.99 -4.13
CA LEU A 26 -10.56 -2.11 -5.30
C LEU A 26 -9.37 -2.25 -6.25
N LYS A 27 -8.15 -2.34 -5.69
CA LYS A 27 -6.92 -2.49 -6.48
C LYS A 27 -6.82 -3.89 -7.08
N THR A 28 -7.28 -4.91 -6.36
CA THR A 28 -7.15 -6.32 -6.76
C THR A 28 -8.30 -6.85 -7.61
N SER A 29 -9.41 -6.13 -7.70
CA SER A 29 -10.65 -6.51 -8.41
C SER A 29 -10.47 -6.93 -9.87
N ARG A 30 -9.40 -6.48 -10.52
CA ARG A 30 -9.11 -6.69 -11.95
C ARG A 30 -8.10 -7.80 -12.22
N ILE A 31 -7.52 -8.38 -11.16
CA ILE A 31 -6.51 -9.43 -11.28
C ILE A 31 -7.24 -10.71 -11.73
N PRO A 32 -6.79 -11.41 -12.79
CA PRO A 32 -7.47 -12.61 -13.31
C PRO A 32 -7.50 -13.76 -12.29
N ILE A 33 -6.60 -13.73 -11.30
CA ILE A 33 -6.54 -14.68 -10.19
C ILE A 33 -7.33 -14.12 -9.01
N LYS A 34 -8.38 -14.84 -8.59
CA LYS A 34 -9.21 -14.47 -7.44
C LYS A 34 -8.41 -14.58 -6.14
N ILE A 35 -8.24 -13.46 -5.45
CA ILE A 35 -7.63 -13.42 -4.13
C ILE A 35 -8.70 -13.77 -3.10
N VAL A 36 -8.57 -14.93 -2.48
CA VAL A 36 -9.45 -15.37 -1.40
C VAL A 36 -9.00 -14.69 -0.10
N PRO A 37 -9.82 -13.86 0.56
CA PRO A 37 -9.45 -13.25 1.82
C PRO A 37 -9.17 -14.32 2.87
N GLN A 38 -8.02 -14.23 3.53
CA GLN A 38 -7.65 -15.10 4.63
C GLN A 38 -7.61 -14.29 5.93
N ALA A 39 -7.92 -14.95 7.04
CA ALA A 39 -7.82 -14.31 8.35
C ALA A 39 -6.37 -13.88 8.61
N PRO A 40 -6.12 -12.63 9.08
CA PRO A 40 -4.78 -12.15 9.38
C PRO A 40 -4.07 -13.08 10.38
N GLN A 41 -2.96 -13.66 9.96
CA GLN A 41 -2.12 -14.47 10.85
C GLN A 41 -1.28 -13.56 11.74
N ARG A 42 -1.07 -13.97 13.00
CA ARG A 42 -0.23 -13.22 13.92
C ARG A 42 1.21 -13.25 13.40
N LYS A 43 1.79 -12.06 13.19
CA LYS A 43 3.20 -11.93 12.85
C LYS A 43 4.07 -12.54 13.97
N PRO A 44 5.09 -13.36 13.65
CA PRO A 44 6.04 -13.88 14.63
C PRO A 44 6.70 -12.77 15.44
N ASP A 45 7.22 -13.08 16.63
CA ASP A 45 7.79 -12.06 17.50
C ASP A 45 9.08 -11.44 16.93
N TRP A 46 9.88 -12.22 16.18
CA TRP A 46 11.16 -11.77 15.62
C TRP A 46 11.05 -10.70 14.50
N ILE A 47 9.90 -10.58 13.82
CA ILE A 47 9.72 -9.61 12.72
C ILE A 47 9.14 -8.26 13.22
N ARG A 48 8.83 -8.15 14.52
CA ARG A 48 8.26 -6.93 15.08
C ARG A 48 9.36 -5.91 15.36
N VAL A 49 9.15 -4.71 14.83
CA VAL A 49 10.03 -3.55 15.00
C VAL A 49 9.44 -2.56 16.00
N LYS A 50 10.30 -1.74 16.62
CA LYS A 50 9.87 -0.62 17.46
C LYS A 50 9.46 0.57 16.59
N ALA A 51 8.48 1.34 17.07
CA ALA A 51 8.10 2.59 16.41
C ALA A 51 9.24 3.62 16.47
N GLY A 52 9.31 4.49 15.45
CA GLY A 52 10.28 5.60 15.43
C GLY A 52 10.01 6.61 16.54
N ASN A 53 11.07 7.22 17.08
CA ASN A 53 10.98 8.27 18.09
C ASN A 53 10.56 9.60 17.44
N ALA A 54 9.35 10.07 17.74
CA ALA A 54 8.80 11.32 17.21
C ALA A 54 9.55 12.58 17.67
N ALA A 55 10.25 12.54 18.82
CA ALA A 55 11.04 13.66 19.32
C ALA A 55 12.45 13.73 18.73
N GLY A 56 12.87 12.71 17.96
CA GLY A 56 14.19 12.66 17.32
C GLY A 56 14.13 12.89 15.81
N ARG A 57 15.22 12.50 15.14
CA ARG A 57 15.41 12.65 13.68
C ARG A 57 14.28 12.06 12.82
N PHE A 58 13.64 10.99 13.29
CA PHE A 58 12.46 10.42 12.64
C PHE A 58 11.32 11.45 12.52
N GLY A 59 11.03 12.19 13.59
CA GLY A 59 9.98 13.21 13.60
C GLY A 59 10.31 14.41 12.72
N GLU A 60 11.57 14.85 12.73
CA GLU A 60 12.07 15.94 11.88
C GLU A 60 11.88 15.65 10.39
N ILE A 61 12.35 14.48 9.93
CA ILE A 61 12.23 14.08 8.52
C ILE A 61 10.76 13.91 8.15
N LYS A 62 9.98 13.26 9.00
CA LYS A 62 8.54 13.09 8.76
C LYS A 62 7.82 14.43 8.61
N LYS A 63 8.16 15.42 9.44
CA LYS A 63 7.60 16.78 9.35
C LYS A 63 8.03 17.47 8.05
N MET A 64 9.32 17.45 7.75
CA MET A 64 9.88 18.05 6.53
C MET A 64 9.25 17.49 5.25
N LEU A 65 9.11 16.16 5.14
CA LEU A 65 8.50 15.52 3.97
C LEU A 65 7.06 15.98 3.74
N ARG A 66 6.28 16.14 4.82
CA ARG A 66 4.88 16.61 4.76
C ARG A 66 4.78 18.07 4.36
N GLU A 67 5.65 18.92 4.91
CA GLU A 67 5.71 20.35 4.57
C GLU A 67 6.05 20.55 3.09
N GLN A 68 6.97 19.73 2.56
CA GLN A 68 7.38 19.76 1.16
C GLN A 68 6.44 19.00 0.22
N LYS A 69 5.36 18.39 0.74
CA LYS A 69 4.40 17.58 -0.03
C LYS A 69 5.07 16.48 -0.87
N LEU A 70 6.10 15.84 -0.30
CA LEU A 70 6.86 14.77 -0.96
C LEU A 70 6.32 13.40 -0.57
N HIS A 71 6.26 12.48 -1.54
CA HIS A 71 5.88 11.10 -1.31
C HIS A 71 7.10 10.21 -1.12
N THR A 72 7.00 9.25 -0.20
CA THR A 72 8.06 8.26 0.04
C THR A 72 7.46 6.86 0.09
N VAL A 73 8.18 5.88 -0.45
CA VAL A 73 7.77 4.46 -0.31
C VAL A 73 7.82 4.03 1.16
N CYS A 74 8.65 4.70 1.97
CA CYS A 74 8.75 4.48 3.41
C CYS A 74 7.39 4.66 4.11
N GLU A 75 6.66 5.73 3.81
CA GLU A 75 5.32 5.98 4.36
C GLU A 75 4.23 5.23 3.59
N GLU A 76 4.25 5.27 2.26
CA GLU A 76 3.17 4.74 1.42
C GLU A 76 3.02 3.21 1.50
N ALA A 77 4.12 2.49 1.69
CA ALA A 77 4.13 1.03 1.82
C ALA A 77 4.05 0.55 3.28
N ALA A 78 3.91 1.45 4.26
CA ALA A 78 3.99 1.13 5.69
C ALA A 78 5.25 0.32 6.03
N CYS A 79 6.41 0.77 5.52
CA CYS A 79 7.67 0.06 5.64
C CYS A 79 8.06 -0.16 7.11
N PRO A 80 8.37 -1.40 7.56
CA PRO A 80 8.75 -1.65 8.94
C PRO A 80 10.06 -0.95 9.33
N ASN A 81 10.91 -0.63 8.36
CA ASN A 81 12.23 -0.02 8.61
C ASN A 81 12.19 1.51 8.70
N ILE A 82 11.02 2.15 8.58
CA ILE A 82 10.90 3.61 8.54
C ILE A 82 11.52 4.30 9.77
N GLY A 83 11.41 3.68 10.95
CA GLY A 83 12.00 4.20 12.19
C GLY A 83 13.52 4.30 12.12
N GLU A 84 14.18 3.26 11.60
CA GLU A 84 15.63 3.23 11.42
C GLU A 84 16.06 4.15 10.26
N CYS A 85 15.43 4.03 9.10
CA CYS A 85 15.79 4.81 7.92
C CYS A 85 15.72 6.32 8.20
N PHE A 86 14.59 6.81 8.70
CA PHE A 86 14.48 8.24 9.03
C PHE A 86 15.35 8.61 10.23
N GLY A 87 15.51 7.72 11.21
CA GLY A 87 16.45 7.92 12.31
C GLY A 87 17.88 8.22 11.85
N ARG A 88 18.29 7.64 10.71
CA ARG A 88 19.61 7.83 10.09
C ARG A 88 19.67 8.94 9.04
N GLY A 89 18.58 9.66 8.78
CA GLY A 89 18.60 10.70 7.73
C GLY A 89 18.27 10.19 6.32
N THR A 90 17.75 8.96 6.18
CA THR A 90 17.58 8.31 4.87
C THR A 90 16.10 8.13 4.53
N ALA A 91 15.71 8.52 3.31
CA ALA A 91 14.38 8.30 2.76
C ALA A 91 14.47 7.90 1.28
N THR A 92 13.49 7.13 0.82
CA THR A 92 13.35 6.76 -0.60
C THR A 92 12.09 7.40 -1.17
N PHE A 93 12.29 8.32 -2.10
CA PHE A 93 11.24 9.14 -2.68
C PHE A 93 10.47 8.43 -3.79
N MET A 94 9.19 8.77 -3.90
CA MET A 94 8.34 8.43 -5.04
C MET A 94 8.11 9.70 -5.86
N ILE A 95 8.67 9.75 -7.06
CA ILE A 95 8.73 10.97 -7.88
C ILE A 95 7.45 11.24 -8.69
N LEU A 96 6.66 10.20 -8.99
CA LEU A 96 5.44 10.31 -9.80
C LEU A 96 4.16 10.34 -8.95
N GLY A 97 4.28 10.74 -7.68
CA GLY A 97 3.17 10.73 -6.72
C GLY A 97 2.97 9.37 -6.03
N ASP A 98 1.84 9.24 -5.35
CA ASP A 98 1.47 8.07 -4.53
C ASP A 98 0.42 7.16 -5.18
N ILE A 99 0.01 7.47 -6.41
CA ILE A 99 -0.96 6.69 -7.19
C ILE A 99 -0.20 5.78 -8.16
N CYS A 100 -0.45 4.48 -8.02
CA CYS A 100 0.13 3.44 -8.88
C CYS A 100 -0.99 2.86 -9.76
N THR A 101 -0.78 2.92 -11.08
CA THR A 101 -1.70 2.38 -12.11
C THR A 101 -1.41 0.91 -12.40
#